data_AF-W6KWV3-F1
#
_entry.id   AF-W6KWV3-F1
#
_cell.length_a   1.000
_cell.length_b   1.000
_cell.length_c   1.000
_cell.angle_alpha   90.00
_cell.angle_beta   90.00
_cell.angle_gamma   90.00
#
_symmetry.space_group_name_H-M   'P 1'
#
loop_
_entity.id
_entity.type
_entity.pdbx_description
1 polymer ?
#
loop_
_entity_poly.entity_id
_entity_poly.type
_entity_poly.pdbx_seq_one_letter_code
_entity_poly.pdbx_strand_id
1 'polypeptide(L)'
;MPTRVDTRLAARLLDSSLKYILSDIDGVVVSGSEVIPGAPEALHYLRRQGKEIRFLSNNASLSRREILENFEKHGIRGFTEKEIYNSG
;
A
#
# COMPACT_ATOMS: atom_id res chain seq x y z
N MET A 1 2.95 -16.30 -18.30
CA MET A 1 2.05 -16.29 -17.13
C MET A 1 2.80 -15.62 -15.98
N PRO A 2 2.16 -14.75 -15.18
CA PRO A 2 2.81 -14.21 -13.99
C PRO A 2 3.16 -15.34 -13.02
N THR A 3 4.33 -15.26 -12.39
CA THR A 3 4.74 -16.22 -11.35
C THR A 3 3.99 -15.86 -10.07
N ARG A 4 3.31 -16.85 -9.46
CA ARG A 4 2.67 -16.64 -8.16
C ARG A 4 3.75 -16.42 -7.10
N VAL A 5 3.63 -15.33 -6.35
CA VAL A 5 4.50 -15.07 -5.20
C VAL A 5 4.06 -15.98 -4.05
N ASP A 6 4.86 -17.00 -3.76
CA ASP A 6 4.73 -17.82 -2.56
C ASP A 6 5.56 -17.24 -1.40
N THR A 7 5.48 -17.86 -0.22
CA THR A 7 6.20 -17.41 0.98
C THR A 7 7.72 -17.36 0.78
N ARG A 8 8.29 -18.32 0.03
CA ARG A 8 9.74 -18.40 -0.17
C ARG A 8 10.22 -17.30 -1.09
N LEU A 9 9.50 -17.04 -2.18
CA LEU A 9 9.80 -15.94 -3.09
C LEU A 9 9.59 -14.60 -2.40
N ALA A 10 8.52 -14.44 -1.62
CA ALA A 10 8.27 -13.22 -0.84
C ALA A 10 9.44 -12.90 0.10
N ALA A 11 9.90 -13.85 0.90
CA ALA A 11 11.03 -13.66 1.80
C ALA A 11 12.30 -13.23 1.04
N ARG A 12 12.62 -13.91 -0.07
CA ARG A 12 13.78 -13.55 -0.91
C ARG A 12 13.67 -12.15 -1.51
N LEU A 13 12.48 -11.72 -1.91
CA LEU A 13 12.25 -10.37 -2.43
C LEU A 13 12.44 -9.33 -1.32
N LEU A 14 11.96 -9.61 -0.12
CA LEU A 14 12.12 -8.72 1.04
C LEU A 14 13.59 -8.59 1.47
N ASP A 15 14.36 -9.67 1.42
CA ASP A 15 15.81 -9.67 1.74
C ASP A 15 16.69 -9.09 0.61
N SER A 16 16.10 -8.82 -0.56
CA SER A 16 16.82 -8.27 -1.72
C SER A 16 16.99 -6.74 -1.66
N SER A 17 17.67 -6.19 -2.67
CA SER A 17 17.81 -4.74 -2.89
C SER A 17 16.49 -4.04 -3.31
N LEU A 18 15.35 -4.73 -3.28
CA LEU A 18 14.04 -4.13 -3.52
C LEU A 18 13.81 -3.01 -2.51
N LYS A 19 13.67 -1.79 -3.01
CA LYS A 19 13.52 -0.58 -2.20
C LYS A 19 12.09 -0.05 -2.21
N TYR A 20 11.46 0.00 -3.38
CA TYR A 20 10.15 0.60 -3.59
C TYR A 20 9.08 -0.46 -3.83
N ILE A 21 7.90 -0.24 -3.25
CA ILE A 21 6.68 -1.00 -3.51
C ILE A 21 5.63 -0.02 -3.99
N LEU A 22 5.13 -0.24 -5.20
CA LEU A 22 3.97 0.48 -5.73
C LEU A 22 2.74 -0.34 -5.38
N SER A 23 1.89 0.20 -4.50
CA SER A 23 0.62 -0.42 -4.11
C SER A 23 -0.51 0.30 -4.79
N ASP A 24 -1.37 -0.44 -5.49
CA ASP A 24 -2.70 0.06 -5.81
C ASP A 24 -3.49 0.26 -4.50
N ILE A 25 -4.56 1.06 -4.54
CA ILE A 25 -5.44 1.33 -3.40
C ILE A 25 -6.73 0.51 -3.54
N ASP A 26 -7.45 0.72 -4.63
CA ASP A 26 -8.79 0.17 -4.84
C ASP A 26 -8.71 -1.33 -5.15
N GLY A 27 -9.29 -2.17 -4.30
CA GLY A 27 -9.23 -3.63 -4.40
C GLY A 27 -7.93 -4.25 -3.87
N VAL A 28 -6.99 -3.46 -3.36
CA VAL A 28 -5.70 -3.93 -2.80
C VAL A 28 -5.50 -3.54 -1.35
N VAL A 29 -5.74 -2.27 -1.01
CA VAL A 29 -5.71 -1.77 0.38
C VAL A 29 -7.13 -1.65 0.93
N VAL A 30 -8.06 -1.18 0.10
CA VAL A 30 -9.46 -0.92 0.45
C VAL A 30 -10.37 -1.62 -0.54
N SER A 31 -11.51 -2.15 -0.09
CA SER A 31 -12.60 -2.62 -0.94
C SER A 31 -13.87 -1.86 -0.58
N GLY A 32 -14.27 -0.91 -1.44
CA GLY A 32 -15.38 -0.01 -1.14
C GLY A 32 -15.06 0.91 0.05
N SER A 33 -15.79 0.76 1.15
CA SER A 33 -15.57 1.51 2.39
C SER A 33 -14.72 0.77 3.43
N GLU A 34 -14.38 -0.49 3.19
CA GLU A 34 -13.70 -1.35 4.18
C GLU A 34 -12.25 -1.58 3.80
N VAL A 35 -11.36 -1.69 4.79
CA VAL A 35 -9.98 -2.10 4.55
C VAL A 35 -9.88 -3.61 4.36
N ILE A 36 -9.01 -4.02 3.42
CA ILE A 36 -8.72 -5.43 3.18
C ILE A 36 -8.03 -6.04 4.41
N PRO A 37 -8.53 -7.17 4.95
CA PRO A 37 -7.95 -7.80 6.12
C PRO A 37 -6.45 -8.10 5.95
N GLY A 38 -5.64 -7.69 6.93
CA GLY A 38 -4.18 -7.86 6.91
C GLY A 38 -3.42 -6.79 6.13
N ALA A 39 -4.10 -5.91 5.38
CA ALA A 39 -3.41 -4.85 4.62
C ALA A 39 -2.69 -3.84 5.53
N PRO A 40 -3.29 -3.31 6.62
CA PRO A 40 -2.58 -2.42 7.54
C PRO A 40 -1.32 -3.06 8.12
N GLU A 41 -1.43 -4.31 8.60
CA GLU A 41 -0.33 -5.05 9.19
C GLU A 41 0.80 -5.28 8.19
N ALA A 42 0.46 -5.63 6.94
CA ALA A 42 1.42 -5.81 5.86
C ALA A 42 2.13 -4.50 5.51
N LEU A 43 1.40 -3.39 5.34
CA LEU A 43 1.98 -2.08 5.03
C LEU A 43 2.94 -1.62 6.13
N HIS A 44 2.54 -1.76 7.39
CA HIS A 44 3.39 -1.43 8.54
C HIS A 44 4.62 -2.34 8.62
N TYR A 45 4.46 -3.64 8.35
CA TYR A 45 5.58 -4.57 8.32
C TYR A 45 6.59 -4.21 7.23
N LEU A 46 6.14 -3.96 6.01
CA LEU A 46 6.99 -3.56 4.89
C LEU A 46 7.77 -2.27 5.20
N ARG A 47 7.10 -1.29 5.83
CA ARG A 47 7.77 -0.06 6.28
C ARG A 47 8.83 -0.33 7.34
N ARG A 48 8.56 -1.20 8.32
CA ARG A 48 9.57 -1.64 9.32
C ARG A 48 10.75 -2.39 8.69
N GLN A 49 10.56 -3.04 7.55
CA GLN A 49 11.64 -3.64 6.75
C GLN A 49 12.41 -2.61 5.90
N GLY A 50 12.15 -1.30 6.09
CA GLY A 50 12.83 -0.23 5.36
C GLY A 50 12.38 -0.07 3.90
N LYS A 51 11.24 -0.67 3.53
CA LYS A 51 10.67 -0.50 2.18
C LYS A 51 9.91 0.83 2.09
N GLU A 52 10.08 1.52 0.97
CA GLU A 52 9.32 2.73 0.64
C GLU A 52 8.07 2.37 -0.16
N ILE A 53 6.89 2.67 0.38
CA ILE A 53 5.61 2.36 -0.27
C ILE A 53 5.09 3.63 -0.95
N ARG A 54 4.63 3.48 -2.19
CA ARG A 54 3.91 4.53 -2.94
C ARG A 54 2.54 4.00 -3.31
N PHE A 55 1.51 4.71 -2.90
CA PHE A 55 0.12 4.36 -3.17
C PHE A 55 -0.34 5.02 -4.46
N LEU A 56 -0.91 4.22 -5.35
CA LEU A 56 -1.43 4.63 -6.63
C LEU A 56 -2.93 4.38 -6.64
N SER A 57 -3.72 5.33 -7.14
CA SER A 57 -5.14 5.11 -7.40
C SER A 57 -5.54 5.83 -8.68
N ASN A 58 -6.43 5.22 -9.46
CA ASN A 58 -7.06 5.89 -10.59
C ASN A 58 -8.33 6.65 -10.20
N ASN A 59 -8.69 6.65 -8.91
CA ASN A 59 -9.81 7.40 -8.38
C ASN A 59 -9.45 8.89 -8.27
N ALA A 60 -9.91 9.67 -9.25
CA ALA A 60 -9.78 11.14 -9.25
C ALA A 60 -10.85 11.85 -8.40
N SER A 61 -11.80 11.13 -7.80
CA SER A 61 -12.86 11.72 -6.97
C SER A 61 -12.38 12.07 -5.56
N LEU A 62 -11.24 11.54 -5.12
CA LEU A 62 -10.64 11.85 -3.82
C LEU A 62 -9.29 12.54 -4.01
N SER A 63 -9.06 13.60 -3.26
CA SER A 63 -7.74 14.20 -3.08
C SER A 63 -6.81 13.26 -2.31
N ARG A 64 -5.51 13.45 -2.45
CA ARG A 64 -4.48 12.68 -1.73
C ARG A 64 -4.64 12.78 -0.21
N ARG A 65 -5.06 13.95 0.26
CA ARG A 65 -5.37 14.20 1.66
C ARG A 65 -6.57 13.37 2.13
N GLU A 66 -7.67 13.35 1.37
CA GLU A 66 -8.86 12.55 1.73
C GLU A 66 -8.56 11.06 1.75
N ILE A 67 -7.74 10.57 0.81
CA ILE A 67 -7.26 9.18 0.83
C ILE A 67 -6.47 8.90 2.12
N LEU A 68 -5.56 9.80 2.51
CA LEU A 68 -4.76 9.66 3.73
C LEU A 68 -5.64 9.67 4.99
N GLU A 69 -6.62 10.58 5.07
CA GLU A 69 -7.58 10.63 6.17
C GLU A 69 -8.40 9.34 6.27
N ASN A 70 -8.76 8.74 5.12
CA ASN A 70 -9.43 7.44 5.10
C ASN A 70 -8.52 6.31 5.61
N PHE A 71 -7.25 6.31 5.22
CA PHE A 71 -6.26 5.36 5.71
C PHE A 71 -6.12 5.42 7.24
N GLU A 72 -6.04 6.63 7.81
CA GLU A 72 -5.91 6.81 9.25
C GLU A 72 -7.10 6.27 10.04
N LYS A 73 -8.33 6.47 9.52
CA LYS A 73 -9.57 5.91 10.10
C LYS A 73 -9.54 4.39 10.18
N HIS A 74 -8.84 3.74 9.26
CA HIS A 74 -8.71 2.28 9.18
C HIS A 74 -7.39 1.75 9.74
N GLY A 75 -6.67 2.53 10.55
CA GLY A 75 -5.44 2.07 11.23
C GLY A 75 -4.18 2.05 10.35
N ILE A 76 -4.26 2.53 9.12
CA ILE A 76 -3.12 2.71 8.21
C ILE A 76 -2.51 4.08 8.50
N ARG A 77 -1.53 4.11 9.41
CA ARG A 77 -0.90 5.35 9.93
C ARG A 77 0.55 5.47 9.50
N GLY A 78 1.14 6.66 9.67
CA GLY A 78 2.58 6.87 9.40
C GLY A 78 2.94 6.95 7.91
N PHE A 79 1.95 7.26 7.07
CA PHE A 79 2.13 7.63 5.67
C PHE A 79 1.78 9.11 5.50
N THR A 80 2.18 9.69 4.38
CA THR A 80 2.05 11.11 4.06
C THR A 80 1.45 11.29 2.67
N GLU A 81 0.89 12.47 2.39
CA GLU A 81 0.32 12.78 1.07
C GLU A 81 1.36 12.67 -0.07
N LYS A 82 2.66 12.85 0.24
CA LYS A 82 3.76 12.71 -0.74
C LYS A 82 3.99 11.26 -1.19
N GLU A 83 3.40 10.30 -0.49
CA GLU A 83 3.45 8.88 -0.83
C GLU A 83 2.22 8.43 -1.62
N ILE A 84 1.26 9.33 -1.88
CA ILE A 84 0.00 9.04 -2.58
C ILE A 84 -0.01 9.75 -3.94
N TYR A 85 -0.42 9.02 -4.97
CA TYR A 85 -0.58 9.51 -6.34
C TYR A 85 -1.94 9.06 -6.84
N ASN A 86 -2.76 10.01 -7.22
CA ASN A 86 -4.03 9.79 -7.89
C ASN A 86 -3.95 10.29 -9.34
N SER A 87 -4.96 9.96 -10.15
CA SER A 87 -5.06 10.36 -11.56
C SER A 87 -5.45 11.83 -11.77
N GLY A 88 -5.67 12.59 -10.69
CA GLY A 88 -6.00 14.03 -10.68
C GLY A 88 -4.91 14.93 -10.11
#